data_AF-A0A9D5BYJ7-F1
#
_entry.id   AF-A0A9D5BYJ7-F1
#
_cell.length_a   1.000
_cell.length_b   1.000
_cell.length_c   1.000
_cell.angle_alpha   90.00
_cell.angle_beta   90.00
_cell.angle_gamma   90.00
#
_symmetry.space_group_name_H-M   'P 1'
#
loop_
_entity.id
_entity.type
_entity.pdbx_description
1 polymer ?
#
loop_
_entity_poly.entity_id
_entity_poly.type
_entity_poly.pdbx_seq_one_letter_code
_entity_poly.pdbx_strand_id
1 'polypeptide(L)'
;MADAAVSAVELLSKAQQLVPVALERTWVTAGFAGSWKLITSKVELNPSCLYDISGHPLFSKNALLQEQLQSVTKTLSDAISLAKLCRAPQTAASTVGKLQMQSNLDSFLCKLDLNLSDCMLLVKTGVLRDATPPLSPMKRSTELEPSRQNIHIGFH
;
A
#
# COMPACT_ATOMS: atom_id res chain seq x y z
N MET A 1 7.73 -21.53 13.73
CA MET A 1 6.55 -20.75 14.21
C MET A 1 5.99 -20.09 12.98
N ALA A 2 4.80 -20.49 12.54
CA ALA A 2 4.17 -19.89 11.35
C ALA A 2 3.86 -18.43 11.66
N ASP A 3 4.47 -17.51 10.92
CA ASP A 3 4.11 -16.09 10.94
C ASP A 3 2.65 -15.99 10.48
N ALA A 4 1.74 -15.76 11.42
CA ALA A 4 0.34 -15.53 11.08
C ALA A 4 0.31 -14.22 10.30
N ALA A 5 0.12 -14.30 8.99
CA ALA A 5 0.08 -13.14 8.11
C ALA A 5 -0.92 -12.12 8.68
N VAL A 6 -0.41 -10.96 9.11
CA VAL A 6 -1.22 -9.91 9.76
C VAL A 6 -2.29 -9.46 8.77
N SER A 7 -3.55 -9.54 9.15
CA SER A 7 -4.68 -9.22 8.26
C SER A 7 -4.77 -7.73 7.93
N ALA A 8 -5.41 -7.39 6.81
CA ALA A 8 -5.64 -5.99 6.41
C ALA A 8 -6.39 -5.17 7.50
N VAL A 9 -7.31 -5.81 8.23
CA VAL A 9 -8.06 -5.18 9.33
C VAL A 9 -7.12 -4.81 10.49
N GLU A 10 -6.22 -5.72 10.88
CA GLU A 10 -5.25 -5.47 11.94
C GLU A 10 -4.25 -4.38 11.53
N LEU A 11 -3.79 -4.39 10.28
CA LEU A 11 -2.92 -3.35 9.73
C LEU A 11 -3.61 -1.98 9.71
N LEU A 12 -4.87 -1.91 9.29
CA LEU A 12 -5.65 -0.67 9.32
C LEU A 12 -5.81 -0.14 10.75
N SER A 13 -6.19 -1.00 11.70
CA SER A 13 -6.33 -0.61 13.10
C SER A 13 -5.00 -0.07 13.65
N LYS A 14 -3.89 -0.75 13.35
CA LYS A 14 -2.56 -0.31 13.74
C LYS A 14 -2.18 1.03 13.11
N ALA A 15 -2.44 1.23 11.82
CA ALA A 15 -2.19 2.49 11.15
C ALA A 15 -2.99 3.64 11.80
N GLN A 16 -4.28 3.44 12.07
CA GLN A 16 -5.15 4.41 12.72
C GLN A 16 -4.65 4.79 14.12
N GLN A 17 -4.13 3.84 14.90
CA GLN A 17 -3.53 4.11 16.21
C GLN A 17 -2.20 4.88 16.11
N LEU A 18 -1.41 4.64 15.06
CA LEU A 18 -0.13 5.30 14.85
C LEU A 18 -0.27 6.74 14.38
N VAL A 19 -1.30 7.10 13.61
CA VAL A 19 -1.49 8.48 13.10
C VAL A 19 -1.43 9.54 14.20
N PRO A 20 -2.25 9.50 15.28
CA PRO A 20 -2.21 10.55 16.30
C PRO A 20 -0.85 10.62 17.01
N VAL A 21 -0.19 9.47 17.21
CA VAL A 21 1.15 9.42 17.79
C VAL A 21 2.18 10.03 16.84
N ALA A 22 2.12 9.71 15.55
CA ALA A 22 3.02 10.28 14.55
C ALA A 22 2.85 11.81 14.47
N LEU A 23 1.61 12.31 14.46
CA LEU A 23 1.32 13.75 14.48
C LEU A 23 1.92 14.42 15.72
N GLU A 24 1.62 13.92 16.91
CA GLU A 24 2.17 14.48 18.16
C GLU A 24 3.70 14.60 18.08
N ARG A 25 4.37 13.56 17.55
CA ARG A 25 5.82 13.50 17.46
C ARG A 25 6.38 14.47 16.41
N THR A 26 5.70 14.68 15.29
CA THR A 26 6.14 15.64 14.27
C THR A 26 5.98 17.08 14.74
N TRP A 27 4.92 17.39 15.50
CA TRP A 27 4.66 18.72 16.05
C TRP A 27 5.70 19.19 17.08
N VAL A 28 6.17 18.29 17.95
CA VAL A 28 7.10 18.63 19.05
C VAL A 28 8.58 18.64 18.64
N THR A 29 8.89 18.42 17.36
CA THR A 29 10.28 18.33 16.89
C THR A 29 10.79 19.70 16.44
N ALA A 30 11.71 20.29 17.22
CA ALA A 30 12.21 21.64 16.98
C ALA A 30 13.34 21.75 15.92
N GLY A 31 14.12 20.68 15.71
CA GLY A 31 15.17 20.66 14.68
C GLY A 31 14.59 20.38 13.29
N PHE A 32 15.13 20.98 12.22
CA PHE A 32 14.67 20.78 10.83
C PHE A 32 13.19 21.16 10.57
N ALA A 33 12.74 22.27 11.17
CA ALA A 33 11.33 22.68 11.18
C ALA A 33 10.65 22.72 9.80
N GLY A 34 11.36 23.10 8.73
CA GLY A 34 10.82 23.11 7.36
C GLY A 34 10.37 21.72 6.89
N SER A 35 11.25 20.71 7.00
CA SER A 35 10.95 19.33 6.62
C SER A 35 9.85 18.75 7.53
N TRP A 36 9.89 19.01 8.84
CA TRP A 36 8.85 18.51 9.76
C TRP A 36 7.48 19.13 9.54
N LYS A 37 7.40 20.40 9.12
CA LYS A 37 6.14 21.02 8.73
C LYS A 37 5.51 20.30 7.54
N LEU A 38 6.30 19.99 6.51
CA LEU A 38 5.84 19.24 5.34
C LEU A 38 5.42 17.81 5.71
N ILE A 39 6.24 17.12 6.51
CA ILE A 39 5.92 15.79 7.01
C ILE A 39 4.60 15.81 7.78
N THR A 40 4.41 16.77 8.70
CA THR A 40 3.18 16.90 9.49
C THR A 40 1.97 17.03 8.59
N SER A 41 2.00 17.97 7.63
CA SER A 41 0.89 18.16 6.69
C SER A 41 0.59 16.91 5.85
N LYS A 42 1.58 16.07 5.58
CA LYS A 42 1.36 14.78 4.88
C LYS A 42 0.82 13.70 5.81
N VAL A 43 1.27 13.63 7.06
CA VAL A 43 0.71 12.71 8.07
C VAL A 43 -0.77 13.05 8.32
N GLU A 44 -1.15 14.33 8.31
CA GLU A 44 -2.55 14.78 8.44
C GLU A 44 -3.49 14.28 7.33
N LEU A 45 -2.95 13.88 6.17
CA LEU A 45 -3.73 13.28 5.07
C LEU A 45 -3.95 11.78 5.24
N ASN A 46 -3.27 11.12 6.18
CA ASN A 46 -3.41 9.67 6.37
C ASN A 46 -4.81 9.25 6.84
N PRO A 47 -5.51 9.96 7.76
CA PRO A 47 -6.86 9.59 8.16
C PRO A 47 -7.87 9.46 7.01
N SER A 48 -7.91 10.43 6.09
CA SER A 48 -8.82 10.39 4.94
C SER A 48 -8.46 9.24 4.00
N CYS A 49 -7.17 9.08 3.72
CA CYS A 49 -6.63 7.99 2.93
C CYS A 49 -6.99 6.61 3.50
N LEU A 50 -6.86 6.42 4.82
CA LEU A 50 -7.21 5.17 5.49
C LEU A 50 -8.72 4.91 5.49
N TYR A 51 -9.52 5.97 5.62
CA TYR A 51 -10.97 5.90 5.49
C TYR A 51 -11.37 5.41 4.10
N ASP A 52 -10.82 6.02 3.05
CA ASP A 52 -11.10 5.64 1.66
C ASP A 52 -10.71 4.19 1.35
N ILE A 53 -9.55 3.73 1.84
CA ILE A 53 -9.12 2.33 1.72
C ILE A 53 -10.09 1.38 2.43
N SER A 54 -10.51 1.71 3.64
CA SER A 54 -11.41 0.86 4.44
C SER A 54 -12.80 0.71 3.82
N GLY A 55 -13.27 1.73 3.09
CA GLY A 55 -14.53 1.71 2.35
C GLY A 55 -14.47 0.94 1.03
N HIS A 56 -13.29 0.45 0.62
CA HIS A 56 -13.13 -0.22 -0.67
C HIS A 56 -13.71 -1.65 -0.64
N PRO A 57 -14.49 -2.10 -1.66
CA PRO A 57 -15.13 -3.43 -1.66
C PRO A 57 -14.18 -4.62 -1.54
N LEU A 58 -12.92 -4.44 -1.97
CA LEU A 58 -11.86 -5.46 -1.93
C LEU A 58 -10.87 -5.29 -0.78
N PHE A 59 -11.15 -4.38 0.18
CA PHE A 59 -10.24 -4.00 1.27
C PHE A 59 -9.53 -5.18 1.95
N SER A 60 -10.29 -6.21 2.36
CA SER A 60 -9.74 -7.34 3.11
C SER A 60 -9.33 -8.54 2.24
N LYS A 61 -9.57 -8.47 0.92
CA LYS A 61 -9.36 -9.60 -0.01
C LYS A 61 -8.19 -9.36 -0.95
N ASN A 62 -7.77 -8.11 -1.11
CA ASN A 62 -6.72 -7.76 -2.06
C ASN A 62 -5.35 -7.65 -1.38
N ALA A 63 -4.39 -8.44 -1.89
CA ALA A 63 -3.02 -8.46 -1.39
C ALA A 63 -2.31 -7.11 -1.54
N LEU A 64 -2.51 -6.37 -2.64
CA LEU A 64 -1.88 -5.06 -2.84
C LEU A 64 -2.37 -4.02 -1.84
N LEU A 65 -3.67 -4.02 -1.49
CA LEU A 65 -4.20 -3.16 -0.43
C LEU A 65 -3.60 -3.50 0.94
N GLN A 66 -3.40 -4.79 1.22
CA GLN A 66 -2.75 -5.24 2.44
C GLN A 66 -1.28 -4.81 2.49
N GLU A 67 -0.52 -5.00 1.41
CA GLU A 67 0.87 -4.53 1.27
C GLU A 67 0.97 -3.00 1.42
N GLN A 68 0.02 -2.27 0.85
CA GLN A 68 -0.05 -0.81 0.98
C GLN A 68 -0.27 -0.40 2.44
N LEU A 69 -1.19 -1.05 3.17
CA LEU A 69 -1.42 -0.77 4.60
C LEU A 69 -0.20 -1.11 5.44
N GLN A 70 0.53 -2.17 5.10
CA GLN A 70 1.78 -2.51 5.75
C GLN A 70 2.85 -1.43 5.52
N SER A 71 2.96 -0.92 4.28
CA SER A 71 3.84 0.20 3.95
C SER A 71 3.48 1.47 4.73
N VAL A 72 2.19 1.83 4.79
CA VAL A 72 1.71 2.99 5.55
C VAL A 72 2.04 2.84 7.04
N THR A 73 1.71 1.69 7.63
CA THR A 73 2.01 1.38 9.03
C THR A 73 3.51 1.51 9.33
N LYS A 74 4.36 1.00 8.44
CA LYS A 74 5.81 1.11 8.56
C LYS A 74 6.26 2.55 8.49
N THR A 75 5.80 3.32 7.50
CA THR A 75 6.17 4.73 7.34
C THR A 75 5.72 5.59 8.52
N LEU A 76 4.54 5.35 9.11
CA LEU A 76 4.12 6.04 10.33
C LEU A 76 5.02 5.70 11.53
N SER A 77 5.44 4.44 11.66
CA SER A 77 6.39 4.00 12.68
C SER A 77 7.78 4.61 12.49
N ASP A 78 8.23 4.71 11.22
CA ASP A 78 9.47 5.36 10.83
C ASP A 78 9.43 6.86 11.19
N ALA A 79 8.30 7.54 10.98
CA ALA A 79 8.10 8.95 11.36
C ALA A 79 8.34 9.18 12.86
N ILE A 80 7.73 8.32 13.69
CA ILE A 80 7.87 8.36 15.16
C ILE A 80 9.33 8.13 15.55
N SER A 81 10.02 7.21 14.88
CA SER A 81 11.42 6.86 15.17
C SER A 81 12.37 7.99 14.75
N LEU A 82 12.15 8.59 13.59
CA LEU A 82 12.93 9.72 13.09
C LEU A 82 12.77 10.95 13.98
N ALA A 83 11.55 11.22 14.46
CA ALA A 83 11.28 12.29 15.43
C ALA A 83 11.95 12.06 16.79
N LYS A 84 12.14 10.79 17.20
CA LYS A 84 12.96 10.47 18.39
C LYS A 84 14.43 10.77 18.15
N LEU A 85 14.97 10.39 16.98
CA LEU A 85 16.36 10.67 16.62
C LEU A 85 16.66 12.17 16.56
N CYS A 86 15.76 12.99 15.99
CA CYS A 86 15.94 14.45 15.94
C CYS A 86 15.91 15.13 17.31
N ARG A 87 15.35 14.49 18.34
CA ARG A 87 15.29 15.00 19.72
C ARG A 87 16.35 14.43 20.62
N ALA A 88 17.10 13.42 20.17
CA ALA A 88 18.17 12.82 20.95
C ALA A 88 19.23 13.89 21.29
N PRO A 89 19.76 13.90 22.53
CA PRO A 89 20.83 14.84 22.91
C PRO A 89 21.99 14.76 21.92
N GLN A 90 22.64 15.89 21.62
CA GLN A 90 23.76 15.98 20.67
C GLN A 90 24.89 14.97 20.97
N THR A 91 25.06 14.58 22.24
CA THR A 91 26.03 13.56 22.68
C THR A 91 25.66 12.13 22.27
N ALA A 92 24.38 11.84 22.02
CA ALA A 92 23.88 10.58 21.45
C ALA A 92 23.62 10.69 19.93
N ALA A 93 23.20 11.87 19.45
CA ALA A 93 22.95 12.17 18.04
C ALA A 93 24.23 12.35 17.20
N SER A 94 25.41 12.44 17.83
CA SER A 94 26.72 12.50 17.16
C SER A 94 27.04 11.26 16.29
N THR A 95 26.20 10.22 16.30
CA THR A 95 26.31 9.06 15.39
C THR A 95 25.70 9.30 14.01
N VAL A 96 24.71 10.20 13.88
CA VAL A 96 24.09 10.55 12.58
C VAL A 96 24.38 12.01 12.29
N GLY A 97 25.24 12.27 11.30
CA GLY A 97 25.62 13.64 10.94
C GLY A 97 24.41 14.48 10.50
N LYS A 98 24.46 15.81 10.70
CA LYS A 98 23.37 16.73 10.32
C LYS A 98 22.92 16.58 8.86
N LEU A 99 23.88 16.41 7.94
CA LEU A 99 23.60 16.18 6.52
C LEU A 99 22.90 14.85 6.28
N GLN A 100 23.33 13.80 6.98
CA GLN A 100 22.67 12.49 6.92
C GLN A 100 21.24 12.59 7.46
N MET A 101 21.00 13.35 8.53
CA MET A 101 19.64 13.59 9.04
C MET A 101 18.76 14.35 8.05
N GLN A 102 19.29 15.36 7.35
CA GLN A 102 18.57 16.04 6.27
C GLN A 102 18.20 15.07 5.14
N SER A 103 19.17 14.28 4.66
CA SER A 103 18.93 13.28 3.63
C SER A 103 17.90 12.22 4.05
N ASN A 104 17.94 11.79 5.33
CA ASN A 104 16.94 10.88 5.88
C ASN A 104 15.54 11.52 5.89
N LEU A 105 15.42 12.80 6.27
CA LEU A 105 14.15 13.53 6.25
C LEU A 105 13.59 13.70 4.84
N ASP A 106 14.45 14.03 3.87
CA ASP A 106 14.04 14.21 2.48
C ASP A 106 13.60 12.87 1.86
N SER A 107 14.38 11.81 2.07
CA SER A 107 14.01 10.45 1.63
C SER A 107 12.71 9.99 2.29
N PHE A 108 12.54 10.28 3.59
CA PHE A 108 11.32 9.96 4.31
C PHE A 108 10.11 10.72 3.77
N LEU A 109 10.26 12.01 3.46
CA LEU A 109 9.19 12.82 2.88
C LEU A 109 8.76 12.27 1.51
N CYS A 110 9.72 11.91 0.65
CA CYS A 110 9.44 11.26 -0.64
C CYS A 110 8.68 9.94 -0.45
N LYS A 111 9.10 9.11 0.51
CA LYS A 111 8.42 7.83 0.82
C LYS A 111 6.98 8.03 1.31
N LEU A 112 6.76 9.05 2.16
CA LEU A 112 5.43 9.37 2.67
C LEU A 112 4.51 9.88 1.55
N ASP A 113 5.03 10.70 0.64
CA ASP A 113 4.28 11.22 -0.51
C ASP A 113 3.90 10.11 -1.50
N LEU A 114 4.82 9.19 -1.76
CA LEU A 114 4.56 8.00 -2.58
C LEU A 114 3.45 7.15 -1.97
N ASN A 115 3.54 6.87 -0.65
CA ASN A 115 2.51 6.09 0.04
C ASN A 115 1.11 6.73 -0.09
N LEU A 116 0.99 8.05 0.05
CA LEU A 116 -0.29 8.74 -0.11
C LEU A 116 -0.80 8.67 -1.55
N SER A 117 0.10 8.83 -2.52
CA SER A 117 -0.23 8.75 -3.95
C SER A 117 -0.70 7.35 -4.33
N ASP A 118 -0.02 6.30 -3.85
CA ASP A 118 -0.36 4.91 -4.10
C ASP A 118 -1.71 4.54 -3.49
N CYS A 119 -1.99 5.00 -2.27
CA CYS A 119 -3.30 4.80 -1.65
C CYS A 119 -4.42 5.44 -2.47
N MET A 120 -4.22 6.69 -2.91
CA MET A 120 -5.19 7.39 -3.75
C MET A 120 -5.40 6.66 -5.09
N LEU A 121 -4.33 6.15 -5.69
CA LEU A 121 -4.38 5.40 -6.94
C LEU A 121 -5.12 4.08 -6.77
N LEU A 122 -4.84 3.33 -5.70
CA LEU A 122 -5.47 2.04 -5.41
C LEU A 122 -6.97 2.18 -5.16
N VAL A 123 -7.40 3.24 -4.48
CA VAL A 123 -8.82 3.58 -4.29
C VAL A 123 -9.47 3.95 -5.63
N LYS A 124 -8.82 4.79 -6.45
CA LYS A 124 -9.39 5.28 -7.72
C LYS A 124 -9.46 4.23 -8.82
N THR A 125 -8.45 3.37 -8.91
CA THR A 125 -8.33 2.37 -9.99
C THR A 125 -9.07 1.08 -9.68
N GLY A 126 -9.73 1.00 -8.52
CA GLY A 126 -10.59 -0.11 -8.16
C GLY A 126 -9.85 -1.44 -8.06
N VAL A 127 -8.56 -1.39 -7.67
CA VAL A 127 -7.62 -2.52 -7.68
C VAL A 127 -7.38 -3.02 -9.10
N LEU A 128 -6.22 -2.71 -9.68
CA LEU A 128 -5.75 -3.27 -10.96
C LEU A 128 -5.83 -4.81 -10.93
N ARG A 129 -6.98 -5.32 -11.38
CA ARG A 129 -7.23 -6.61 -12.01
C ARG A 129 -6.57 -7.79 -11.31
N ASP A 130 -7.32 -8.36 -10.38
CA ASP A 130 -7.15 -9.72 -9.92
C ASP A 130 -6.81 -10.66 -11.09
N ALA A 131 -5.78 -11.47 -10.89
CA ALA A 131 -5.31 -12.49 -11.80
C ALA A 131 -6.46 -13.47 -12.09
N THR A 132 -7.15 -13.27 -13.21
CA THR A 132 -8.15 -14.21 -13.70
C THR A 132 -7.41 -15.49 -14.10
N PRO A 133 -7.63 -16.66 -13.47
CA PRO A 133 -7.25 -17.92 -14.11
C PRO A 133 -8.04 -18.01 -15.43
N PRO A 134 -7.45 -18.47 -16.55
CA PRO A 134 -8.21 -18.65 -17.77
C PRO A 134 -9.39 -19.56 -17.47
N LEU A 135 -10.61 -19.09 -17.78
CA LEU A 135 -11.81 -19.92 -17.78
C LEU A 135 -11.48 -21.18 -18.58
N SER A 136 -11.36 -22.32 -17.89
CA SER A 136 -11.19 -23.60 -18.56
C SER A 136 -12.35 -23.74 -19.56
N PRO A 137 -12.08 -23.97 -20.86
CA PRO A 137 -13.15 -24.21 -21.80
C PRO A 137 -13.90 -25.46 -21.33
N MET A 138 -15.17 -25.25 -20.99
CA MET A 138 -16.18 -26.27 -20.77
C MET A 138 -16.01 -27.34 -21.85
N LYS A 139 -15.53 -28.52 -21.47
CA LYS A 139 -15.48 -29.68 -22.38
C LYS A 139 -16.91 -30.00 -22.79
N ARG A 140 -17.30 -29.57 -23.99
CA ARG A 140 -18.50 -30.06 -24.63
C ARG A 140 -18.15 -31.42 -25.23
N SER A 141 -18.26 -32.45 -24.42
CA SER A 141 -18.30 -33.83 -24.92
C SER A 141 -19.63 -34.02 -25.61
N THR A 142 -19.61 -34.00 -26.94
CA THR A 142 -20.59 -34.76 -27.73
C THR A 142 -19.89 -35.21 -28.99
N GLU A 143 -19.34 -36.42 -28.89
CA GLU A 143 -19.07 -37.32 -29.99
C GLU A 143 -20.36 -37.50 -30.80
N LEU A 144 -20.27 -37.41 -32.13
CA LEU A 144 -21.00 -38.23 -33.12
C LEU A 144 -20.57 -37.78 -34.53
N GLU A 145 -19.67 -38.57 -35.11
CA GLU A 145 -19.45 -38.66 -36.57
C GLU A 145 -20.76 -39.05 -37.28
N PRO A 146 -20.99 -38.57 -38.52
CA PRO A 146 -20.90 -39.56 -39.59
C PRO A 146 -20.28 -39.03 -40.91
N SER A 147 -19.31 -39.80 -41.39
CA SER A 147 -19.22 -40.39 -42.73
C SER A 147 -19.54 -39.50 -43.93
N ARG A 148 -18.46 -39.10 -44.63
CA ARG A 148 -18.50 -38.70 -46.04
C ARG A 148 -19.02 -39.83 -46.93
N GLN A 149 -20.05 -39.60 -47.75
CA GLN A 149 -20.23 -40.36 -48.98
C GLN A 149 -20.93 -39.53 -50.09
N ASN A 150 -20.15 -39.26 -51.15
CA ASN A 150 -20.48 -39.07 -52.56
C ASN A 150 -21.72 -38.29 -53.03
N ILE A 151 -21.44 -37.18 -53.73
CA ILE A 151 -22.32 -36.54 -54.69
C ILE A 151 -22.04 -37.18 -56.07
N HIS A 152 -23.02 -37.85 -56.67
CA HIS A 152 -23.01 -38.18 -58.09
C HIS A 152 -24.29 -37.66 -58.73
N ILE A 153 -24.12 -36.67 -59.61
CA ILE A 153 -25.18 -35.96 -60.33
C ILE A 153 -25.53 -36.79 -61.56
N GLY A 154 -26.76 -37.29 -61.65
CA GLY A 154 -27.31 -37.94 -62.83
C GLY A 154 -28.27 -37.02 -63.57
N PHE A 155 -27.94 -36.72 -64.83
CA PHE A 155 -28.82 -36.08 -65.82
C PHE A 155 -29.96 -37.01 -66.23
N HIS A 156 -31.17 -36.47 -66.40
CA HIS A 156 -32.12 -36.92 -67.42
C HIS A 156 -33.11 -35.83 -67.82
#